data_AF-A0A4R8ZF02-F1
#
_entry.id   AF-A0A4R8ZF02-F1
#
_cell.length_a   1.000
_cell.length_b   1.000
_cell.length_c   1.000
_cell.angle_alpha   90.00
_cell.angle_beta   90.00
_cell.angle_gamma   90.00
#
_symmetry.space_group_name_H-M   'P 1'
#
loop_
_entity.id
_entity.type
_entity.pdbx_description
1 polymer ?
#
loop_
_entity_poly.entity_id
_entity_poly.type
_entity_poly.pdbx_seq_one_letter_code
_entity_poly.pdbx_strand_id
1 'polypeptide(L)'
;MSRATDAYTRLQVAMTSSDPACQQDTRFTDDDQAIGELAPICRACPLYDGCATYAELDRPLGGVWAGKRYRINNKSTHDKSLTKEK
;
A
#
# COMPACT_ATOMS: atom_id res chain seq x y z
N MET A 1 12.50 16.33 -8.20
CA MET A 1 11.89 15.29 -7.35
C MET A 1 10.41 15.25 -7.63
N SER A 2 9.79 14.07 -7.64
CA SER A 2 8.34 13.93 -7.85
C SER A 2 7.59 14.30 -6.57
N ARG A 3 6.37 14.84 -6.69
CA ARG A 3 5.51 15.16 -5.53
C ARG A 3 5.31 13.95 -4.60
N ALA A 4 5.25 12.75 -5.17
CA ALA A 4 5.21 11.49 -4.44
C ALA A 4 6.48 11.25 -3.60
N THR A 5 7.67 11.48 -4.16
CA THR A 5 8.96 11.33 -3.46
C THR A 5 9.07 12.29 -2.27
N ASP A 6 8.63 13.54 -2.43
CA ASP A 6 8.64 14.52 -1.35
C ASP A 6 7.65 14.13 -0.23
N ALA A 7 6.46 13.63 -0.59
CA ALA A 7 5.48 13.12 0.36
C ALA A 7 6.02 11.90 1.13
N TYR A 8 6.67 10.96 0.43
CA TYR A 8 7.30 9.80 1.04
C TYR A 8 8.42 10.20 2.02
N THR A 9 9.26 11.16 1.64
CA THR A 9 10.36 11.63 2.50
C THR A 9 9.81 12.22 3.81
N ARG A 10 8.75 13.03 3.73
CA ARG A 10 8.08 13.59 4.92
C ARG A 10 7.46 12.48 5.77
N LEU A 11 6.82 11.50 5.13
CA LEU A 11 6.24 10.35 5.81
C LEU A 11 7.33 9.56 6.54
N GLN A 12 8.48 9.30 5.91
CA GLN A 12 9.57 8.52 6.48
C GLN A 12 10.19 9.20 7.72
N VAL A 13 10.31 10.54 7.69
CA VAL A 13 10.73 11.31 8.88
C VAL A 13 9.71 11.17 10.00
N ALA A 14 8.41 11.24 9.68
CA ALA A 14 7.35 11.13 10.67
C ALA A 14 7.24 9.70 11.25
N MET A 15 7.48 8.66 10.44
CA MET A 15 7.56 7.26 10.89
C MET A 15 8.69 7.07 11.91
N THR A 16 9.85 7.68 11.67
CA THR A 16 10.99 7.62 12.60
C THR A 16 10.66 8.21 13.97
N SER A 17 9.74 9.18 14.05
CA SER A 17 9.36 9.82 15.31
C SER A 17 8.13 9.20 15.99
N SER A 18 7.25 8.54 15.22
CA SER A 18 5.92 8.11 15.72
C SER A 18 5.79 6.61 15.97
N ASP A 19 6.78 5.81 15.53
CA ASP A 19 6.80 4.34 15.64
C ASP A 19 5.45 3.67 15.31
N PRO A 20 4.98 3.78 14.06
CA PRO A 20 3.66 3.29 13.69
C PRO A 20 3.61 1.76 13.76
N ALA A 21 2.50 1.22 14.27
CA ALA A 21 2.30 -0.24 14.41
C ALA A 21 2.49 -1.01 13.08
N CYS A 22 2.27 -0.37 11.93
CA CYS A 22 2.49 -0.96 10.62
C CYS A 22 3.96 -1.22 10.28
N GLN A 23 4.92 -0.57 10.95
CA GLN A 23 6.35 -0.76 10.69
C GLN A 23 6.88 -2.09 11.23
N GLN A 24 6.30 -2.58 12.32
CA GLN A 24 6.66 -3.85 12.95
C GLN A 24 5.81 -5.03 12.44
N ASP A 25 4.82 -4.74 11.59
CA ASP A 25 3.81 -5.70 11.18
C ASP A 25 3.89 -5.96 9.67
N THR A 26 4.40 -7.13 9.31
CA THR A 26 4.56 -7.57 7.91
C THR A 26 3.24 -7.73 7.17
N ARG A 27 2.09 -7.79 7.89
CA ARG A 27 0.76 -7.87 7.27
C ARG A 27 0.41 -6.62 6.44
N PHE A 28 1.06 -5.48 6.67
CA PHE A 28 0.84 -4.26 5.88
C PHE A 28 1.59 -4.27 4.55
N THR A 29 2.67 -5.04 4.46
CA THR A 29 3.42 -5.27 3.22
C THR A 29 2.99 -6.53 2.47
N ASP A 30 2.22 -7.39 3.13
CA ASP A 30 1.69 -8.62 2.55
C ASP A 30 0.50 -8.31 1.62
N ASP A 31 0.70 -8.62 0.34
CA ASP A 31 -0.31 -8.39 -0.69
C ASP A 31 -1.55 -9.26 -0.52
N ASP A 32 -1.49 -10.39 0.20
CA ASP A 32 -2.60 -11.32 0.37
C ASP A 32 -3.49 -11.01 1.59
N GLN A 33 -3.09 -10.08 2.46
CA GLN A 33 -3.81 -9.83 3.70
C GLN A 33 -5.15 -9.11 3.54
N ALA A 34 -6.10 -9.51 4.38
CA ALA A 34 -7.43 -8.90 4.43
C ALA A 34 -7.36 -7.53 5.12
N ILE A 35 -7.89 -6.50 4.46
CA ILE A 35 -7.85 -5.14 4.99
C ILE A 35 -8.78 -4.90 6.19
N GLY A 36 -9.69 -5.83 6.48
CA GLY A 36 -10.70 -5.66 7.53
C GLY A 36 -10.12 -5.31 8.89
N GLU A 37 -9.06 -6.00 9.30
CA GLU A 37 -8.39 -5.77 10.59
C GLU A 37 -7.27 -4.72 10.51
N LEU A 38 -6.70 -4.49 9.33
CA LEU A 38 -5.60 -3.53 9.12
C LEU A 38 -6.12 -2.09 8.96
N ALA A 39 -7.30 -1.90 8.38
CA ALA A 39 -7.93 -0.59 8.22
C ALA A 39 -8.11 0.20 9.52
N PRO A 40 -8.65 -0.36 10.62
CA PRO A 40 -8.76 0.37 11.88
C PRO A 40 -7.39 0.72 12.47
N ILE A 41 -6.38 -0.14 12.32
CA ILE A 41 -5.01 0.15 12.77
C ILE A 41 -4.43 1.34 11.98
N CYS A 42 -4.63 1.38 10.65
CA CYS A 42 -4.25 2.54 9.85
C CYS A 42 -4.99 3.82 10.28
N ARG A 43 -6.29 3.75 10.57
CA ARG A 43 -7.10 4.92 10.97
C ARG A 43 -6.75 5.44 12.36
N ALA A 44 -6.27 4.58 13.25
CA ALA A 44 -5.79 4.96 14.57
C ALA A 44 -4.37 5.58 14.53
N CYS A 45 -3.65 5.44 13.40
CA CYS A 45 -2.30 5.94 13.27
C CYS A 45 -2.28 7.46 13.08
N PRO A 46 -1.43 8.21 13.82
CA PRO A 46 -1.29 9.66 13.64
C PRO A 46 -0.72 10.04 12.26
N LEU A 47 -0.11 9.08 11.54
CA LEU A 47 0.44 9.27 10.20
C LEU A 47 -0.59 9.04 9.08
N TYR A 48 -1.86 8.82 9.42
CA TYR A 48 -2.93 8.52 8.47
C TYR A 48 -2.96 9.50 7.28
N ASP A 49 -2.94 10.80 7.53
CA ASP A 49 -3.01 11.82 6.47
C ASP A 49 -1.77 11.81 5.56
N GLY A 50 -0.60 11.56 6.14
CA GLY A 50 0.66 11.43 5.40
C GLY A 50 0.66 10.19 4.51
N CYS A 51 0.23 9.05 5.06
CA CYS A 51 0.07 7.80 4.31
C CYS A 51 -0.95 7.96 3.17
N ALA A 52 -2.09 8.62 3.42
CA ALA A 52 -3.13 8.83 2.41
C ALA A 52 -2.61 9.69 1.26
N THR A 53 -1.95 10.80 1.59
CA THR A 53 -1.36 11.72 0.60
C THR A 53 -0.34 11.03 -0.29
N TYR A 54 0.61 10.30 0.30
CA TYR A 54 1.60 9.54 -0.46
C TYR A 54 0.93 8.49 -1.34
N ALA A 55 0.00 7.71 -0.79
CA ALA A 55 -0.65 6.63 -1.51
C ALA A 55 -1.58 7.12 -2.65
N GLU A 56 -2.09 8.34 -2.56
CA GLU A 56 -2.83 8.99 -3.66
C GLU A 56 -1.92 9.52 -4.77
N LEU A 57 -0.74 10.03 -4.41
CA LEU A 57 0.24 10.58 -5.34
C LEU A 57 1.05 9.50 -6.08
N ASP A 58 1.53 8.49 -5.36
CA ASP A 58 2.42 7.45 -5.88
C ASP A 58 1.66 6.23 -6.37
N ARG A 59 0.53 5.90 -5.71
CA ARG A 59 -0.23 4.66 -5.90
C ARG A 59 0.69 3.42 -5.85
N PRO A 60 1.21 3.08 -4.66
CA PRO A 60 2.14 1.97 -4.51
C PRO A 60 1.59 0.67 -5.11
N LEU A 61 2.50 -0.14 -5.65
CA LEU A 61 2.15 -1.35 -6.39
C LEU A 61 1.46 -2.40 -5.49
N GLY A 62 1.75 -2.44 -4.20
CA GLY A 62 1.23 -3.44 -3.27
C GLY A 62 1.12 -2.94 -1.82
N GLY A 63 0.42 -3.71 -1.00
CA GLY A 63 0.25 -3.49 0.43
C GLY A 63 -0.95 -2.61 0.86
N VAL A 64 -1.01 -2.32 2.17
CA VAL A 64 -2.10 -1.55 2.80
C VAL A 64 -1.61 -0.18 3.25
N TRP A 65 -2.21 0.87 2.67
CA TRP A 65 -1.84 2.26 2.93
C TRP A 65 -3.08 3.08 3.31
N ALA A 66 -3.02 3.78 4.45
CA ALA A 66 -4.14 4.59 4.97
C ALA A 66 -5.49 3.87 4.99
N GLY A 67 -5.49 2.57 5.29
CA GLY A 67 -6.69 1.74 5.30
C GLY A 67 -7.28 1.46 3.91
N LYS A 68 -6.49 1.62 2.84
CA LYS A 68 -6.79 1.17 1.47
C LYS A 68 -5.79 0.08 1.04
N ARG A 69 -6.28 -0.99 0.41
CA ARG A 69 -5.44 -2.05 -0.15
C ARG A 69 -5.09 -1.67 -1.57
N TYR A 70 -3.80 -1.54 -1.82
CA TYR A 70 -3.24 -1.42 -3.15
C TYR A 70 -2.84 -2.81 -3.59
N ARG A 71 -3.31 -3.20 -4.76
CA ARG A 71 -2.99 -4.50 -5.35
C ARG A 71 -2.57 -4.24 -6.77
N ILE A 72 -1.46 -4.85 -7.18
CA ILE A 72 -1.11 -4.95 -8.59
C ILE A 72 -2.28 -5.68 -9.23
N ASN A 73 -3.13 -4.95 -9.91
CA ASN A 73 -4.18 -5.55 -10.70
C ASN A 73 -3.49 -6.15 -11.92
N ASN A 74 -2.92 -7.35 -11.76
CA ASN A 74 -2.35 -8.15 -12.84
C ASN A 74 -3.44 -8.68 -13.80
N LYS A 75 -4.50 -7.89 -14.04
CA LYS A 75 -5.40 -8.09 -15.17
C LYS A 75 -4.81 -7.45 -16.41
N SER A 76 -3.61 -7.89 -16.77
CA SER A 76 -3.10 -7.76 -18.12
C SER A 76 -2.85 -9.19 -18.60
N THR A 77 -3.85 -9.70 -19.34
CA THR A 77 -3.76 -10.84 -20.27
C THR A 77 -3.40 -12.22 -19.70
N HIS A 78 -4.35 -12.87 -19.03
CA HIS A 78 -4.67 -14.25 -19.41
C HIS A 78 -5.64 -14.18 -20.60
N ASP A 79 -5.12 -13.74 -21.76
CA ASP A 79 -5.80 -14.01 -23.01
C ASP A 79 -5.59 -15.49 -23.33
N LYS A 80 -6.70 -16.18 -23.51
CA LYS A 80 -6.78 -17.61 -23.75
C LYS A 80 -6.15 -17.92 -25.10
N SER A 81 -4.95 -18.50 -25.11
CA SER A 81 -4.48 -19.27 -26.27
C SER A 81 -4.21 -20.72 -25.85
N LEU A 82 -5.28 -21.37 -25.39
CA LEU A 82 -5.43 -22.81 -25.48
C LEU A 82 -6.18 -23.11 -26.78
N THR A 83 -5.43 -23.27 -27.88
CA THR A 83 -5.95 -23.92 -29.09
C THR A 83 -5.05 -25.09 -29.45
N LYS A 84 -5.39 -26.23 -28.84
CA LYS A 84 -5.67 -27.52 -29.48
C LYS A 84 -4.55 -28.17 -30.32
N GLU A 85 -4.12 -29.32 -29.80
CA GLU A 85 -3.53 -30.45 -30.51
C GLU A 85 -4.12 -30.68 -31.92
N LYS A 86 -3.24 -30.85 -32.91
CA LYS A 86 -3.36 -31.87 -33.96
C LYS A 86 -2.07 -32.05 -34.74
#